data_AF-A0A9Q1AHN0-F1
#
_entry.id   AF-A0A9Q1AHN0-F1
#
_cell.length_a   1.000
_cell.length_b   1.000
_cell.length_c   1.000
_cell.angle_alpha   90.00
_cell.angle_beta   90.00
_cell.angle_gamma   90.00
#
_symmetry.space_group_name_H-M   'P 1'
#
loop_
_entity.id
_entity.type
_entity.pdbx_description
1 polymer ?
#
loop_
_entity_poly.entity_id
_entity_poly.type
_entity_poly.pdbx_seq_one_letter_code
_entity_poly.pdbx_strand_id
1 'polypeptide(L)'
;MLAKLRTEMQAAGYKPDTSYALYDLEEEEKMTEVGYHSEKIALAFGLIALPPGVPIRITKNLRICGDCHSAFKFISGIVGKRNYCQR
;
A
#
# COMPACT_ATOMS: atom_id res chain seq x y z
N MET A 1 -8.60 -7.57 -4.89
CA MET A 1 -8.28 -6.96 -3.57
C MET A 1 -7.58 -5.61 -3.70
N LEU A 2 -6.42 -5.51 -4.36
CA LEU A 2 -5.67 -4.24 -4.45
C LEU A 2 -6.49 -3.07 -5.05
N ALA A 3 -7.21 -3.31 -6.14
CA ALA A 3 -8.09 -2.31 -6.75
C ALA A 3 -9.20 -1.83 -5.79
N LYS A 4 -9.80 -2.74 -5.01
CA LYS A 4 -10.79 -2.42 -3.99
C LYS A 4 -10.20 -1.51 -2.91
N LEU A 5 -9.06 -1.90 -2.34
CA LEU A 5 -8.35 -1.11 -1.34
C LEU A 5 -7.98 0.27 -1.90
N ARG A 6 -7.57 0.37 -3.16
CA ARG A 6 -7.26 1.66 -3.80
C ARG A 6 -8.48 2.59 -3.80
N THR A 7 -9.65 2.10 -4.20
CA THR A 7 -10.89 2.88 -4.18
C THR A 7 -11.28 3.29 -2.75
N GLU A 8 -11.20 2.38 -1.79
CA GLU A 8 -11.53 2.67 -0.38
C GLU A 8 -10.55 3.67 0.25
N MET A 9 -9.25 3.56 -0.05
CA MET A 9 -8.24 4.51 0.38
C MET A 9 -8.50 5.90 -0.21
N GLN A 10 -8.78 6.00 -1.50
CA GLN A 10 -9.11 7.27 -2.16
C GLN A 10 -10.35 7.93 -1.55
N ALA A 11 -11.39 7.14 -1.27
CA ALA A 11 -12.59 7.63 -0.58
C ALA A 11 -12.29 8.11 0.85
N ALA A 12 -11.30 7.52 1.51
CA ALA A 12 -10.80 7.95 2.82
C ALA A 12 -9.84 9.16 2.76
N GLY A 13 -9.52 9.68 1.56
CA GLY A 13 -8.67 10.86 1.37
C GLY A 13 -7.19 10.56 1.11
N TYR A 14 -6.82 9.30 0.88
CA TYR A 14 -5.46 8.95 0.47
C TYR A 14 -5.17 9.49 -0.94
N LYS A 15 -4.05 10.22 -1.06
CA LYS A 15 -3.49 10.69 -2.33
C LYS A 15 -2.14 10.02 -2.55
N PRO A 16 -1.94 9.29 -3.66
CA PRO A 16 -0.64 8.73 -3.99
C PRO A 16 0.41 9.83 -4.14
N ASP A 17 1.59 9.62 -3.60
CA ASP A 17 2.73 10.53 -3.76
C ASP A 17 3.64 10.04 -4.88
N THR A 18 3.53 10.67 -6.06
CA THR A 18 4.27 10.32 -7.29
C THR A 18 5.76 10.63 -7.20
N SER A 19 6.22 11.37 -6.18
CA SER A 19 7.66 11.58 -5.94
C SER A 19 8.42 10.31 -5.58
N TYR A 20 7.69 9.24 -5.20
CA TYR A 20 8.26 7.92 -4.95
C TYR A 20 8.27 7.00 -6.16
N ALA A 21 7.87 7.48 -7.34
CA ALA A 21 7.96 6.70 -8.55
C ALA A 21 9.42 6.46 -8.94
N LEU A 22 9.77 5.23 -9.32
CA LEU A 22 11.15 4.90 -9.66
C LEU A 22 11.58 5.45 -11.02
N TYR A 23 10.63 5.49 -11.95
CA TYR A 23 10.88 5.83 -13.35
C TYR A 23 10.37 7.23 -13.66
N ASP A 24 11.11 7.95 -14.51
CA ASP A 24 10.66 9.23 -15.03
C ASP A 24 9.65 9.01 -16.17
N LEU A 25 8.40 8.83 -15.77
CA LEU A 25 7.24 8.61 -16.64
C LEU A 25 6.29 9.81 -16.61
N GLU A 26 5.24 9.75 -17.42
CA GLU A 26 4.13 10.70 -17.33
C GLU A 26 3.39 10.55 -15.99
N GLU A 27 2.74 11.61 -15.50
CA GLU A 27 2.12 11.60 -14.16
C GLU A 27 1.08 10.48 -13.97
N GLU A 28 0.30 10.16 -14.98
CA GLU A 28 -0.68 9.06 -14.93
C GLU A 28 0.01 7.69 -14.78
N GLU A 29 1.15 7.51 -15.44
CA GLU A 29 1.97 6.31 -15.35
C GLU A 29 2.68 6.24 -13.99
N LYS A 30 3.18 7.36 -13.46
CA LYS A 30 3.74 7.45 -12.10
C LYS A 30 2.71 7.09 -11.03
N MET A 31 1.48 7.58 -11.16
CA MET A 31 0.38 7.21 -10.27
C MET A 31 0.10 5.70 -10.31
N THR A 32 0.16 5.12 -11.50
CA THR A 32 -0.04 3.68 -11.71
C THR A 32 1.09 2.88 -11.06
N GLU A 33 2.35 3.23 -11.33
CA GLU A 33 3.54 2.56 -10.80
C GLU A 33 3.58 2.60 -9.27
N VAL A 34 3.39 3.77 -8.65
CA VAL A 34 3.28 3.92 -7.19
C VAL A 34 2.11 3.11 -6.63
N GLY A 35 1.00 3.02 -7.37
CA GLY A 35 -0.15 2.18 -7.03
C GLY A 35 0.18 0.68 -6.96
N TYR A 36 1.19 0.23 -7.69
CA TYR A 36 1.61 -1.17 -7.82
C TYR A 36 2.96 -1.48 -7.15
N HIS A 37 3.45 -0.62 -6.27
CA HIS A 37 4.59 -0.97 -5.42
C HIS A 37 4.40 -2.33 -4.74
N SER A 38 5.48 -3.12 -4.75
CA SER A 38 5.50 -4.51 -4.25
C SER A 38 4.92 -4.66 -2.85
N GLU A 39 5.10 -3.65 -2.00
CA GLU A 39 4.62 -3.59 -0.63
C GLU A 39 3.09 -3.58 -0.56
N LYS A 40 2.42 -2.81 -1.42
CA LYS A 40 0.95 -2.76 -1.48
C LYS A 40 0.39 -4.08 -2.01
N ILE A 41 1.04 -4.67 -3.01
CA ILE A 41 0.68 -5.98 -3.55
C ILE A 41 0.81 -7.05 -2.46
N ALA A 42 1.94 -7.08 -1.74
CA ALA A 42 2.19 -8.04 -0.68
C ALA A 42 1.17 -7.91 0.47
N LEU A 43 0.80 -6.69 0.85
CA LEU A 43 -0.25 -6.47 1.85
C LEU A 43 -1.61 -6.94 1.34
N ALA A 44 -1.98 -6.61 0.09
CA ALA A 44 -3.23 -7.07 -0.50
C ALA A 44 -3.30 -8.61 -0.57
N PHE A 45 -2.20 -9.28 -0.89
CA PHE A 45 -2.10 -10.73 -0.86
C PHE A 45 -2.22 -11.28 0.56
N GLY A 46 -1.51 -10.72 1.53
CA GLY A 46 -1.60 -11.12 2.94
C GLY A 46 -3.01 -10.98 3.50
N LEU A 47 -3.76 -9.96 3.07
CA LEU A 47 -5.16 -9.78 3.47
C LEU A 47 -6.10 -10.85 2.90
N ILE A 48 -5.79 -11.41 1.73
CA ILE A 48 -6.54 -12.53 1.14
C ILE A 48 -6.14 -13.85 1.82
N ALA A 49 -4.84 -14.07 1.96
CA ALA A 49 -4.28 -15.37 2.34
C ALA A 49 -4.38 -15.67 3.84
N LEU A 50 -4.36 -14.65 4.69
CA LEU A 50 -4.30 -14.82 6.14
C LEU A 50 -5.68 -14.64 6.80
N PRO A 51 -6.04 -15.50 7.76
CA PRO A 51 -7.32 -15.40 8.44
C PRO A 51 -7.47 -14.10 9.25
N PRO A 52 -8.69 -13.73 9.65
CA PRO A 52 -8.93 -12.61 10.54
C PRO A 52 -8.14 -12.74 11.86
N GLY A 53 -7.72 -11.61 12.44
CA GLY A 53 -6.97 -11.58 13.70
C GLY A 53 -5.46 -11.84 13.58
N VAL A 54 -4.96 -12.37 12.47
CA VAL A 54 -3.51 -12.55 12.26
C VAL A 54 -2.89 -11.22 11.78
N PRO A 55 -1.86 -10.70 12.48
CA PRO A 55 -1.15 -9.50 12.05
C PRO A 55 -0.34 -9.75 10.78
N ILE A 56 -0.28 -8.74 9.90
CA ILE A 56 0.54 -8.80 8.69
C ILE A 56 1.81 -7.99 8.90
N ARG A 57 2.97 -8.60 8.70
CA ARG A 57 4.27 -7.91 8.73
C ARG A 57 4.89 -7.97 7.35
N ILE A 58 5.11 -6.80 6.74
CA ILE A 58 5.80 -6.67 5.45
C ILE A 58 7.21 -6.15 5.72
N THR A 59 8.20 -6.90 5.26
CA THR A 59 9.63 -6.55 5.34
C THR A 59 10.22 -6.47 3.95
N LYS A 60 11.10 -5.50 3.72
CA LYS A 60 11.83 -5.35 2.46
C LYS A 60 13.30 -5.14 2.81
N ASN A 61 14.20 -5.61 1.94
CA ASN A 61 15.65 -5.37 2.10
C ASN A 61 16.00 -3.88 1.97
N LEU A 62 15.10 -3.12 1.34
CA LEU A 62 15.14 -1.66 1.23
C LEU A 62 14.13 -1.02 2.18
N ARG A 63 14.35 0.25 2.52
CA ARG A 63 13.38 1.06 3.23
C ARG A 63 12.04 1.11 2.48
N ILE A 64 10.94 0.92 3.20
CA ILE A 64 9.59 1.12 2.64
C ILE A 64 9.41 2.60 2.31
N CYS A 65 8.94 2.89 1.09
CA CYS A 65 8.76 4.27 0.65
C CYS A 65 7.67 5.00 1.45
N GLY A 66 7.72 6.34 1.46
CA GLY A 66 6.79 7.15 2.23
C GLY A 66 5.34 6.95 1.83
N ASP A 67 5.08 6.81 0.53
CA ASP A 67 3.76 6.53 -0.01
C ASP A 67 3.19 5.18 0.48
N CYS A 68 3.99 4.10 0.41
CA CYS A 68 3.56 2.78 0.90
C CYS A 68 3.33 2.79 2.41
N HIS A 69 4.16 3.49 3.18
CA HIS A 69 3.95 3.66 4.61
C HIS A 69 2.62 4.36 4.91
N SER A 70 2.27 5.40 4.15
CA SER A 70 0.99 6.10 4.26
C SER A 70 -0.18 5.19 3.86
N ALA A 71 -0.09 4.50 2.71
CA ALA A 71 -1.11 3.56 2.25
C ALA A 71 -1.43 2.48 3.30
N PHE A 72 -0.40 1.95 3.97
CA PHE A 72 -0.59 0.93 5.00
C PHE A 72 -1.38 1.44 6.21
N LYS A 73 -1.22 2.72 6.58
CA LYS A 73 -2.02 3.35 7.64
C LYS A 73 -3.49 3.43 7.26
N PHE A 74 -3.79 3.86 6.03
CA PHE A 74 -5.17 3.88 5.52
C PHE A 74 -5.79 2.48 5.50
N ILE A 75 -5.07 1.49 4.94
CA ILE A 75 -5.54 0.10 4.87
C ILE A 75 -5.77 -0.47 6.28
N SER A 76 -4.92 -0.15 7.25
CA SER A 76 -5.11 -0.58 8.64
C SER A 76 -6.40 -0.03 9.25
N GLY A 77 -6.77 1.22 8.93
CA GLY A 77 -8.03 1.84 9.36
C GLY A 77 -9.24 1.24 8.67
N ILE A 78 -9.16 0.99 7.35
CA ILE A 78 -10.26 0.45 6.53
C ILE A 78 -10.58 -1.01 6.91
N VAL A 79 -9.56 -1.84 7.05
CA VAL A 79 -9.72 -3.29 7.25
C VAL A 79 -9.83 -3.65 8.74
N GLY A 80 -9.49 -2.73 9.65
CA GLY A 80 -9.46 -3.00 11.09
C GLY A 80 -8.41 -4.06 11.48
N LYS A 81 -7.43 -4.35 10.60
CA LYS A 81 -6.36 -5.32 10.82
C LYS A 81 -5.05 -4.58 11.03
N ARG A 82 -4.30 -4.99 12.06
CA ARG A 82 -3.01 -4.38 12.40
C ARG A 82 -1.94 -4.86 11.43
N ASN A 83 -1.39 -3.91 10.66
CA ASN A 83 -0.34 -4.15 9.69
C ASN A 83 0.93 -3.43 10.14
N TYR A 84 2.09 -4.09 10.04
CA TYR A 84 3.38 -3.52 10.40
C TYR A 84 4.27 -3.40 9.16
N CYS A 85 4.69 -2.17 8.87
CA CYS A 85 5.71 -1.84 7.89
C CYS A 85 6.87 -1.23 8.68
N GLN A 86 8.08 -1.76 8.53
CA GLN A 86 9.27 -1.15 9.10
C GLN A 86 9.79 -0.09 8.11
N ARG A 87 9.98 1.14 8.61
CA ARG A 87 10.66 2.23 7.88
C ARG A 87 12.17 2.02 7.91
#